data_AF-A0A5N0V547-F1
#
_entry.id   AF-A0A5N0V547-F1
#
_cell.length_a   1.000
_cell.length_b   1.000
_cell.length_c   1.000
_cell.angle_alpha   90.00
_cell.angle_beta   90.00
_cell.angle_gamma   90.00
#
_symmetry.space_group_name_H-M   'P 1'
#
loop_
_entity.id
_entity.type
_entity.pdbx_description
1 polymer ?
#
loop_
_entity_poly.entity_id
_entity_poly.type
_entity_poly.pdbx_seq_one_letter_code
_entity_poly.pdbx_strand_id
1 'polypeptide(L)'
;MPVFVSGLPLHVLVVHAVVVLVPLSVVAALVVALWPAARRRYGWLAVGVTAVAGVCIPVATSSGEDLRDRLVPTELIRQHAQLGDELLVFVAGLFVVLTALVWLGRQHKVPTRILTPVLIVLTVALAGVSAVQVVRIGDSGARAAWSGVQYTAVQQHHGDG
;
A
#
# COMPACT_ATOMS: atom_id res chain seq x y z
N MET A 1 15.51 16.22 -7.07
CA MET A 1 15.87 15.24 -6.01
C MET A 1 16.59 14.08 -6.70
N PRO A 2 17.53 13.35 -6.08
CA PRO A 2 18.31 12.36 -6.82
C PRO A 2 17.41 11.22 -7.29
N VAL A 3 17.22 11.12 -8.61
CA VAL A 3 16.33 10.14 -9.28
C VAL A 3 16.91 8.71 -9.23
N PHE A 4 18.18 8.58 -8.82
CA PHE A 4 18.92 7.32 -8.79
C PHE A 4 19.70 7.18 -7.48
N VAL A 5 19.63 5.98 -6.89
CA VAL A 5 20.49 5.57 -5.78
C VAL A 5 21.28 4.36 -6.27
N SER A 6 22.60 4.47 -6.27
CA SER A 6 23.50 3.40 -6.73
C SER A 6 23.20 2.86 -8.13
N GLY A 7 22.74 3.73 -9.05
CA GLY A 7 22.43 3.38 -10.44
C GLY A 7 21.05 2.77 -10.68
N LEU A 8 20.25 2.52 -9.64
CA LEU A 8 18.87 2.02 -9.75
C LEU A 8 17.87 3.17 -9.59
N PRO A 9 16.73 3.15 -10.34
CA PRO A 9 15.68 4.15 -10.17
C PRO A 9 15.19 4.13 -8.73
N LEU A 10 15.20 5.30 -8.06
CA LEU A 10 14.77 5.44 -6.67
C LEU A 10 13.37 4.85 -6.47
N HIS A 11 12.50 5.05 -7.47
CA HIS A 11 11.15 4.49 -7.50
C HIS A 11 11.10 3.00 -7.18
N VAL A 12 11.97 2.18 -7.79
CA VAL A 12 11.95 0.72 -7.59
C VAL A 12 12.25 0.37 -6.13
N LEU A 13 13.24 1.02 -5.51
CA LEU A 13 13.60 0.77 -4.11
C LEU A 13 12.47 1.19 -3.17
N VAL A 14 11.87 2.35 -3.40
CA VAL A 14 10.81 2.88 -2.54
C VAL A 14 9.51 2.07 -2.72
N VAL A 15 9.22 1.59 -3.93
CA VAL A 15 8.07 0.70 -4.19
C VAL A 15 8.19 -0.59 -3.39
N HIS A 16 9.38 -1.18 -3.24
CA HIS A 16 9.54 -2.36 -2.37
C HIS A 16 9.18 -2.06 -0.91
N ALA A 17 9.56 -0.87 -0.41
CA ALA A 17 9.15 -0.45 0.92
C ALA A 17 7.62 -0.31 1.01
N VAL A 18 6.96 0.32 0.03
CA VAL A 18 5.49 0.47 0.00
C VAL A 18 4.78 -0.89 -0.07
N VAL A 19 5.23 -1.78 -0.96
CA VAL A 19 4.65 -3.12 -1.16
C VAL A 19 4.78 -4.00 0.08
N VAL A 20 5.76 -3.77 0.95
CA VAL A 20 5.86 -4.49 2.24
C VAL A 20 5.09 -3.76 3.34
N LEU A 21 5.27 -2.45 3.47
CA LEU A 21 4.73 -1.67 4.59
C LEU A 21 3.21 -1.54 4.54
N VAL A 22 2.60 -1.38 3.36
CA VAL A 22 1.14 -1.21 3.28
C VAL A 22 0.42 -2.51 3.65
N PRO A 23 0.76 -3.71 3.12
CA PRO A 23 0.18 -4.97 3.59
C PRO A 23 0.45 -5.22 5.07
N LEU A 24 1.64 -4.89 5.57
CA LEU A 24 1.94 -4.99 7.00
C LEU A 24 1.04 -4.08 7.83
N SER A 25 0.79 -2.85 7.36
CA SER A 25 -0.13 -1.89 7.98
C SER A 25 -1.56 -2.41 8.02
N VAL A 26 -2.02 -3.04 6.92
CA VAL A 26 -3.34 -3.69 6.84
C VAL A 26 -3.47 -4.78 7.91
N VAL A 27 -2.51 -5.71 7.96
CA VAL A 27 -2.54 -6.80 8.95
C VAL A 27 -2.47 -6.25 10.38
N ALA A 28 -1.57 -5.31 10.64
CA ALA A 28 -1.44 -4.69 11.96
C ALA A 28 -2.72 -3.94 12.38
N ALA A 29 -3.33 -3.19 11.46
CA ALA A 29 -4.58 -2.49 11.69
C ALA A 29 -5.73 -3.45 12.00
N LEU A 30 -5.85 -4.57 11.27
CA LEU A 30 -6.86 -5.60 11.53
C LEU A 30 -6.67 -6.26 12.90
N VAL A 31 -5.44 -6.63 13.25
CA VAL A 31 -5.12 -7.20 14.57
C VAL A 31 -5.48 -6.22 15.70
N VAL A 32 -5.13 -4.94 15.55
CA VAL A 32 -5.44 -3.89 16.53
C VAL A 32 -6.94 -3.56 16.59
N ALA A 33 -7.64 -3.63 15.47
CA ALA A 33 -9.08 -3.39 15.39
C ALA A 33 -9.88 -4.51 16.05
N LEU A 34 -9.53 -5.77 15.77
CA LEU A 34 -10.31 -6.93 16.20
C LEU A 34 -9.90 -7.47 17.57
N TRP A 35 -8.67 -7.20 18.04
CA TRP A 35 -8.16 -7.75 19.30
C TRP A 35 -7.84 -6.66 20.34
N PRO A 36 -8.69 -6.46 21.37
CA PRO A 36 -8.50 -5.42 22.38
C PRO A 36 -7.19 -5.50 23.16
N ALA A 37 -6.70 -6.71 23.45
CA ALA A 37 -5.42 -6.93 24.12
C ALA A 37 -4.24 -6.47 23.24
N ALA A 38 -4.26 -6.80 21.95
CA ALA A 38 -3.25 -6.35 21.00
C ALA A 38 -3.29 -4.83 20.83
N ARG A 39 -4.47 -4.20 20.79
CA ARG A 39 -4.62 -2.74 20.72
C ARG A 39 -3.87 -2.01 21.83
N ARG A 40 -3.93 -2.52 23.06
CA ARG A 40 -3.26 -1.89 24.22
C ARG A 40 -1.73 -1.97 24.16
N ARG A 41 -1.19 -3.08 23.63
CA ARG A 41 0.25 -3.36 23.59
C ARG A 41 0.94 -2.90 22.31
N TYR A 42 0.33 -3.18 21.16
CA TYR A 42 0.92 -2.97 19.83
C TYR A 42 0.26 -1.86 19.02
N GLY A 43 -0.76 -1.17 19.56
CA GLY A 43 -1.47 -0.12 18.83
C GLY A 43 -0.56 0.98 18.25
N TRP A 44 0.39 1.47 19.05
CA TRP A 44 1.34 2.50 18.58
C TRP A 44 2.36 1.97 17.56
N LEU A 45 2.72 0.69 17.64
CA LEU A 45 3.55 0.06 16.62
C LEU A 45 2.80 0.01 15.28
N ALA A 46 1.53 -0.39 15.29
CA ALA A 46 0.68 -0.39 14.09
C ALA A 46 0.54 1.02 13.50
N VAL A 47 0.30 2.03 14.34
CA VAL A 47 0.25 3.44 13.91
C VAL A 47 1.59 3.88 13.29
N GLY A 48 2.71 3.51 13.90
CA GLY A 48 4.05 3.82 13.38
C GLY A 48 4.30 3.19 12.01
N VAL A 49 3.97 1.91 11.83
CA VAL A 49 4.11 1.22 10.54
C VAL A 49 3.23 1.89 9.47
N THR A 50 1.97 2.20 9.79
CA THR A 50 1.07 2.90 8.86
C THR A 50 1.56 4.32 8.54
N ALA A 51 2.16 5.03 9.50
CA ALA A 51 2.74 6.35 9.27
C ALA A 51 3.92 6.27 8.30
N VAL A 52 4.85 5.33 8.50
CA VAL A 52 5.99 5.13 7.60
C VAL A 52 5.50 4.74 6.21
N ALA A 53 4.51 3.85 6.10
CA ALA A 53 3.87 3.51 4.83
C ALA A 53 3.31 4.77 4.14
N GLY A 54 2.57 5.60 4.87
CA GLY A 54 2.01 6.86 4.39
C GLY A 54 3.04 7.86 3.89
N VAL A 55 4.24 7.89 4.48
CA VAL A 55 5.36 8.73 4.01
C VAL A 55 6.06 8.12 2.79
N CYS A 56 6.19 6.80 2.71
CA CYS A 56 6.81 6.14 1.57
C CYS A 56 5.99 6.28 0.27
N ILE A 57 4.66 6.37 0.36
CA ILE A 57 3.79 6.51 -0.82
C ILE A 57 4.09 7.77 -1.66
N PRO A 58 4.07 9.02 -1.12
CA PRO A 58 4.37 10.21 -1.93
C PRO A 58 5.81 10.23 -2.44
N VAL A 59 6.75 9.60 -1.74
CA VAL A 59 8.13 9.42 -2.22
C VAL A 59 8.15 8.44 -3.42
N ALA A 60 7.38 7.35 -3.37
CA ALA A 60 7.22 6.44 -4.50
C ALA A 60 6.53 7.13 -5.68
N THR A 61 5.46 7.88 -5.45
CA THR A 61 4.73 8.61 -6.50
C THR A 61 5.66 9.59 -7.20
N SER A 62 6.26 10.55 -6.47
CA SER A 62 7.13 11.57 -7.06
C SER A 62 8.32 10.97 -7.84
N SER A 63 8.98 9.94 -7.29
CA SER A 63 10.06 9.26 -8.00
C SER A 63 9.57 8.44 -9.21
N GLY A 64 8.32 7.99 -9.21
CA GLY A 64 7.68 7.30 -10.34
C GLY A 64 7.30 8.23 -11.47
N GLU A 65 6.87 9.45 -11.15
CA GLU A 65 6.61 10.51 -12.13
C GLU A 65 7.89 10.91 -12.87
N ASP A 66 9.00 11.11 -12.14
CA ASP A 66 10.32 11.36 -12.73
C ASP A 66 10.79 10.25 -13.69
N LEU A 67 10.38 9.00 -13.41
CA LEU A 67 10.68 7.84 -14.27
C LEU A 67 9.74 7.78 -15.47
N ARG A 68 8.45 8.05 -15.28
CA ARG A 68 7.41 8.05 -16.32
C ARG A 68 7.78 8.97 -17.48
N ASP A 69 8.35 10.14 -17.19
CA ASP A 69 8.74 11.13 -18.21
C ASP A 69 9.88 10.64 -19.13
N ARG A 70 10.54 9.54 -18.77
CA ARG A 70 11.62 8.90 -19.54
C ARG A 70 11.17 7.64 -20.27
N LEU A 71 9.93 7.21 -20.08
CA LEU A 71 9.36 6.01 -20.67
C LEU A 71 8.42 6.36 -21.81
N VAL A 72 8.21 5.38 -22.71
CA VAL A 72 7.15 5.51 -23.73
C VAL A 72 5.79 5.50 -23.00
N PRO A 73 4.93 6.51 -23.21
CA PRO A 73 3.62 6.56 -22.57
C PRO A 73 2.77 5.35 -22.99
N THR A 74 2.28 4.60 -22.02
CA THR A 74 1.34 3.49 -22.24
C THR A 74 0.16 3.60 -21.27
N GLU A 75 -0.97 2.99 -21.63
CA GLU A 75 -2.16 3.02 -20.78
C GLU A 75 -1.95 2.29 -19.46
N LEU A 76 -1.15 1.21 -19.47
CA LEU A 76 -0.80 0.47 -18.25
C LEU A 76 0.00 1.34 -17.26
N ILE A 77 0.94 2.15 -17.74
CA ILE A 77 1.70 3.08 -16.88
C ILE A 77 0.78 4.17 -16.30
N ARG A 78 -0.15 4.69 -17.11
CA ARG A 78 -1.13 5.70 -16.66
C ARG A 78 -2.04 5.13 -15.57
N GLN A 79 -2.56 3.92 -15.78
CA GLN A 79 -3.41 3.22 -14.83
C GLN A 79 -2.67 2.95 -13.52
N HIS A 80 -1.42 2.48 -13.58
CA HIS A 80 -0.59 2.26 -12.40
C HIS A 80 -0.35 3.56 -11.61
N ALA A 81 -0.03 4.65 -12.29
CA ALA A 81 0.19 5.95 -11.67
C ALA A 81 -1.09 6.46 -10.97
N GLN A 82 -2.24 6.41 -11.65
CA GLN A 82 -3.51 6.85 -11.07
C GLN A 82 -3.89 6.04 -9.82
N LEU A 83 -3.73 4.72 -9.86
CA LEU A 83 -3.99 3.88 -8.68
C LEU A 83 -3.02 4.20 -7.53
N GLY A 84 -1.77 4.53 -7.85
CA GLY A 84 -0.76 4.97 -6.88
C GLY A 84 -1.17 6.25 -6.15
N ASP A 85 -1.73 7.23 -6.87
CA ASP A 85 -2.20 8.49 -6.29
C ASP A 85 -3.38 8.28 -5.34
N GLU A 86 -4.31 7.40 -5.71
CA GLU A 86 -5.46 7.05 -4.87
C GLU A 86 -5.06 6.34 -3.56
N LEU A 87 -3.97 5.55 -3.58
CA LEU A 87 -3.52 4.78 -2.42
C LEU A 87 -3.24 5.68 -1.20
N LEU A 88 -2.66 6.87 -1.43
CA LEU A 88 -2.33 7.79 -0.34
C LEU A 88 -3.56 8.20 0.46
N VAL A 89 -4.68 8.45 -0.22
CA VAL A 89 -5.94 8.86 0.43
C VAL A 89 -6.44 7.77 1.37
N PHE A 90 -6.41 6.51 0.93
CA PHE A 90 -6.87 5.39 1.73
C PHE A 90 -5.93 5.09 2.91
N VAL A 91 -4.61 5.12 2.70
CA VAL A 91 -3.63 4.88 3.77
C VAL A 91 -3.61 6.03 4.78
N ALA A 92 -3.77 7.29 4.33
CA ALA A 92 -3.91 8.43 5.22
C ALA A 92 -5.20 8.34 6.06
N GLY A 93 -6.32 7.97 5.43
CA GLY A 93 -7.57 7.70 6.13
C GLY A 93 -7.41 6.59 7.18
N LEU A 94 -6.77 5.48 6.80
CA LEU A 94 -6.46 4.37 7.71
C LEU A 94 -5.61 4.84 8.89
N PHE A 95 -4.56 5.64 8.64
CA PHE A 95 -3.69 6.20 9.67
C PHE A 95 -4.48 7.03 10.68
N VAL A 96 -5.33 7.95 10.22
CA VAL A 96 -6.13 8.83 11.09
C VAL A 96 -7.09 8.01 11.94
N VAL A 97 -7.87 7.11 11.33
CA VAL A 97 -8.86 6.30 12.03
C VAL A 97 -8.19 5.33 13.01
N LEU A 98 -7.10 4.68 12.61
CA LEU A 98 -6.34 3.77 13.47
C LEU A 98 -5.72 4.51 14.67
N THR A 99 -5.17 5.70 14.45
CA THR A 99 -4.63 6.54 15.51
C THR A 99 -5.72 6.93 16.51
N ALA A 100 -6.88 7.35 16.02
CA ALA A 100 -8.03 7.66 16.86
C ALA A 100 -8.47 6.44 17.68
N LEU A 101 -8.53 5.25 17.06
CA LEU A 101 -8.91 4.00 17.73
C LEU A 101 -7.92 3.62 18.85
N VAL A 102 -6.62 3.73 18.58
CA VAL A 102 -5.56 3.43 19.55
C VAL A 102 -5.54 4.44 20.69
N TRP A 103 -5.65 5.74 20.38
CA TRP A 103 -5.75 6.80 21.38
C TRP A 103 -6.93 6.55 22.30
N LEU A 104 -8.12 6.37 21.73
CA LEU A 104 -9.37 6.25 22.46
C LEU A 104 -9.41 4.99 23.34
N GLY A 105 -8.80 3.89 22.88
CA GLY A 105 -8.65 2.66 23.65
C GLY A 105 -7.79 2.79 24.92
N ARG A 106 -7.02 3.87 25.07
CA ARG A 106 -6.23 4.18 26.28
C ARG A 106 -6.90 5.17 27.21
N GLN A 107 -7.97 5.84 26.78
CA GLN A 107 -8.69 6.82 27.58
C GLN A 107 -9.69 6.12 28.50
N HIS A 108 -9.36 5.99 29.78
CA HIS A 108 -10.23 5.34 30.77
C HIS A 108 -11.45 6.17 31.17
N LYS A 109 -11.47 7.48 30.85
CA LYS A 109 -12.48 8.43 31.32
C LYS A 109 -13.54 8.82 30.27
N VAL A 110 -13.41 8.37 29.03
CA VAL A 110 -14.32 8.76 27.94
C VAL A 110 -15.32 7.63 27.67
N PRO A 111 -16.64 7.89 27.72
CA PRO A 111 -17.64 6.90 27.33
C PRO A 111 -17.63 6.74 25.80
N THR A 112 -17.15 5.61 25.31
CA THR A 112 -16.86 5.39 23.87
C THR A 112 -17.66 4.22 23.28
N ARG A 113 -18.80 3.91 23.91
CA ARG A 113 -19.64 2.73 23.63
C ARG A 113 -20.12 2.65 22.17
N ILE A 114 -20.30 3.80 21.52
CA ILE A 114 -20.72 3.92 20.11
C ILE A 114 -19.53 4.26 19.20
N LEU A 115 -18.61 5.12 19.66
CA LEU A 115 -17.49 5.58 18.84
C LEU A 115 -16.47 4.46 18.54
N THR A 116 -16.21 3.58 19.50
CA THR A 116 -15.26 2.47 19.32
C THR A 116 -15.68 1.50 18.22
N PRO A 117 -16.91 0.95 18.19
CA PRO A 117 -17.31 0.05 17.11
C PRO A 117 -17.32 0.74 15.73
N VAL A 118 -17.71 2.02 15.67
CA VAL A 118 -17.63 2.81 14.43
C VAL A 118 -16.18 2.89 13.91
N LEU A 119 -15.23 3.23 14.78
CA LEU A 119 -13.80 3.29 14.42
C LEU A 119 -13.23 1.93 14.02
N ILE A 120 -13.70 0.83 14.63
CA ILE A 120 -13.32 -0.54 14.23
C ILE A 120 -13.81 -0.82 12.81
N VAL A 121 -15.10 -0.57 12.52
CA VAL A 121 -15.68 -0.80 11.19
C VAL A 121 -14.94 0.04 10.13
N LEU A 122 -14.69 1.32 10.41
CA LEU A 122 -13.94 2.19 9.50
C LEU A 122 -12.52 1.69 9.28
N THR A 123 -11.82 1.25 10.34
CA THR A 123 -10.47 0.70 10.24
C THR A 123 -10.45 -0.54 9.36
N VAL A 124 -11.38 -1.48 9.58
CA VAL A 124 -11.50 -2.71 8.79
C VAL A 124 -11.83 -2.40 7.32
N ALA A 125 -12.75 -1.48 7.07
CA ALA A 125 -13.12 -1.08 5.71
C ALA A 125 -11.93 -0.44 4.97
N LEU A 126 -11.24 0.53 5.59
CA LEU A 126 -10.07 1.19 5.00
C LEU A 126 -8.90 0.23 4.79
N ALA A 127 -8.68 -0.69 5.73
CA ALA A 127 -7.66 -1.73 5.59
C ALA A 127 -7.99 -2.66 4.40
N GLY A 128 -9.25 -3.06 4.25
CA GLY A 128 -9.71 -3.86 3.11
C GLY A 128 -9.53 -3.16 1.76
N VAL A 129 -9.94 -1.89 1.67
CA VAL A 129 -9.76 -1.08 0.44
C VAL A 129 -8.27 -0.91 0.13
N SER A 130 -7.43 -0.63 1.13
CA SER A 130 -5.98 -0.49 0.96
C SER A 130 -5.35 -1.78 0.44
N ALA A 131 -5.77 -2.95 0.95
CA ALA A 131 -5.30 -4.25 0.49
C ALA A 131 -5.64 -4.49 -0.99
N VAL A 132 -6.88 -4.19 -1.39
CA VAL A 132 -7.32 -4.31 -2.79
C VAL A 132 -6.53 -3.37 -3.70
N GLN A 133 -6.32 -2.11 -3.29
CA GLN A 133 -5.56 -1.17 -4.09
C GLN A 133 -4.10 -1.59 -4.28
N VAL A 134 -3.43 -2.09 -3.24
CA VAL A 134 -2.05 -2.60 -3.38
C VAL A 134 -1.97 -3.73 -4.42
N VAL A 135 -2.93 -4.65 -4.43
CA VAL A 135 -2.99 -5.74 -5.42
C VAL A 135 -3.19 -5.18 -6.84
N ARG A 136 -4.11 -4.23 -7.03
CA ARG A 136 -4.38 -3.61 -8.33
C ARG A 136 -3.18 -2.82 -8.85
N ILE A 137 -2.51 -2.06 -7.98
CA ILE A 137 -1.28 -1.33 -8.28
C ILE A 137 -0.17 -2.30 -8.68
N GLY A 138 -0.04 -3.41 -7.95
CA GLY A 138 0.93 -4.47 -8.25
C GLY A 138 0.69 -5.14 -9.61
N ASP A 139 -0.54 -5.55 -9.93
CA ASP A 139 -0.89 -6.18 -11.22
C ASP A 139 -0.66 -5.24 -12.39
N SER A 140 -1.13 -3.99 -12.30
CA SER A 140 -0.90 -2.97 -13.34
C SER A 140 0.59 -2.67 -13.54
N GLY A 141 1.37 -2.56 -12.46
CA GLY A 141 2.82 -2.35 -12.52
C GLY A 141 3.56 -3.54 -13.13
N ALA A 142 3.19 -4.77 -12.76
CA ALA A 142 3.76 -5.98 -13.33
C ALA A 142 3.46 -6.09 -14.84
N ARG A 143 2.22 -5.82 -15.27
CA ARG A 143 1.87 -5.80 -16.70
C ARG A 143 2.61 -4.71 -17.46
N ALA A 144 2.74 -3.52 -16.88
CA ALA A 144 3.49 -2.42 -17.50
C ALA A 144 4.97 -2.81 -17.73
N ALA A 145 5.60 -3.48 -16.77
CA ALA A 145 7.00 -3.88 -16.86
C ALA A 145 7.23 -5.12 -17.76
N TRP A 146 6.31 -6.09 -17.77
CA TRP A 146 6.55 -7.42 -18.33
C TRP A 146 5.68 -7.79 -19.54
N SER A 147 4.72 -6.97 -19.97
CA SER A 147 3.84 -7.30 -21.12
C SER A 147 4.57 -7.49 -22.46
N GLY A 148 5.76 -6.90 -22.64
CA GLY A 148 6.64 -7.15 -23.78
C GLY A 148 7.47 -8.43 -23.68
N VAL A 149 7.54 -9.03 -22.48
CA VAL A 149 8.18 -10.32 -22.20
C VAL A 149 7.07 -11.36 -22.11
N GLN A 150 6.36 -11.59 -23.22
CA GLN A 150 5.52 -12.78 -23.29
C GLN A 150 6.45 -13.99 -23.20
N TYR A 151 6.30 -14.76 -22.12
CA TYR A 151 6.80 -16.12 -22.07
C TYR A 151 6.17 -16.86 -23.24
N THR A 152 6.86 -16.91 -24.39
CA THR A 152 6.52 -17.84 -25.44
C THR A 152 6.61 -19.21 -24.79
N ALA A 153 5.46 -19.81 -24.48
CA ALA A 153 5.42 -21.24 -24.23
C ALA A 153 6.23 -21.86 -25.36
N VAL A 154 7.31 -22.59 -25.03
CA VAL A 154 8.15 -23.24 -26.03
C VAL A 154 7.20 -23.95 -26.98
N GLN A 155 7.12 -23.46 -28.21
CA GLN A 155 6.27 -24.02 -29.23
C GLN A 155 6.83 -25.43 -29.44
N GLN A 156 6.22 -26.45 -28.83
CA GLN A 156 6.63 -27.83 -29.02
C GLN A 156 6.43 -28.10 -30.51
N HIS A 157 7.52 -28.05 -31.27
CA HIS A 157 7.59 -28.59 -32.61
C HIS A 157 7.19 -30.07 -32.51
N HIS A 158 5.92 -30.38 -32.78
CA HIS A 158 5.54 -31.71 -33.21
C HIS A 158 6.23 -31.92 -34.55
N GLY A 159 7.38 -32.59 -34.51
CA GLY A 159 8.04 -33.12 -35.68
C GLY A 159 7.21 -34.30 -36.15
N ASP A 160 6.43 -34.07 -37.20
CA ASP A 160 5.83 -35.15 -37.98
C ASP A 160 6.93 -35.71 -38.90
N GLY A 161 7.17 -37.02 -38.75
CA GLY A 161 8.15 -37.80 -39.51
C GLY A 161 7.65 -38.31 -40.86
#